data_AF-A0A8J3NZ54-F1
#
_entry.id   AF-A0A8J3NZ54-F1
#
_cell.length_a   1.000
_cell.length_b   1.000
_cell.length_c   1.000
_cell.angle_alpha   90.00
_cell.angle_beta   90.00
_cell.angle_gamma   90.00
#
_symmetry.space_group_name_H-M   'P 1'
#
loop_
_entity.id
_entity.type
_entity.pdbx_description
1 polymer ?
#
loop_
_entity_poly.entity_id
_entity_poly.type
_entity_poly.pdbx_seq_one_letter_code
_entity_poly.pdbx_strand_id
1 'polypeptide(L)'
;MRRYLRRLPAFAAVLAACCGLTLLTAAPAYAETNGGVRVMPLGDSITDGYNVPGGYRINLWQRMASGGHTVDLVGSGFNGPAALGDHDHEGHSGWRIDQLDANIVNWMRAYAPRTVLLHIGTNDIGQNYDVANAPARLSALIDKIRLLGPQTEIFVAQVVPRSNATEEARSVTFNAAIPGIVAQKGPRTHLVDMHSALTLADLADGLHPNQTGYDKMAAKWYAALQAVPGSLATVAVPPVGSAALLSNPLSNRCMDDAGGGTAGPGSQVHLWDCHGGANQRWTRTAAGELRIYGDRCLDVNGNGTADGTKIQVWPCNGTPAQRFTVNPNGTIVGTASGKCVDAKSSGTPNGTLIHLWTCNATAAQRWFAR
;
A
#
# COMPACT_ATOMS: atom_id res chain seq x y z
N MET A 1 21.53 4.68 89.30
CA MET A 1 20.69 3.61 88.71
C MET A 1 20.36 3.98 87.27
N ARG A 2 20.29 2.96 86.40
CA ARG A 2 20.03 2.94 84.94
C ARG A 2 21.25 3.15 84.01
N ARG A 3 21.56 2.01 83.37
CA ARG A 3 22.53 1.70 82.31
C ARG A 3 22.02 2.23 80.94
N TYR A 4 22.90 2.61 80.03
CA TYR A 4 23.28 1.83 78.82
C TYR A 4 23.83 2.72 77.66
N LEU A 5 25.02 2.31 77.20
CA LEU A 5 25.57 2.23 75.84
C LEU A 5 25.66 3.47 74.92
N ARG A 6 26.94 3.75 74.57
CA ARG A 6 27.48 4.47 73.42
C ARG A 6 26.89 4.03 72.07
N ARG A 7 26.77 4.97 71.12
CA ARG A 7 27.28 4.88 69.73
C ARG A 7 27.18 6.24 69.01
N LEU A 8 28.24 6.58 68.29
CA LEU A 8 28.44 7.79 67.47
C LEU A 8 27.55 7.77 66.21
N PRO A 9 27.10 8.92 65.68
CA PRO A 9 26.53 8.99 64.33
C PRO A 9 27.62 9.21 63.27
N ALA A 10 27.58 8.39 62.21
CA ALA A 10 28.40 8.51 61.02
C ALA A 10 27.77 9.50 60.02
N PHE A 11 28.61 10.33 59.40
CA PHE A 11 28.28 11.21 58.27
C PHE A 11 27.87 10.38 57.04
N ALA A 12 26.70 10.66 56.48
CA ALA A 12 26.30 10.16 55.16
C ALA A 12 26.34 11.33 54.16
N ALA A 13 27.19 11.20 53.14
CA ALA A 13 27.28 12.12 52.03
C ALA A 13 26.10 11.89 51.06
N VAL A 14 25.39 12.96 50.72
CA VAL A 14 24.32 12.94 49.71
C VAL A 14 24.96 13.24 48.35
N LEU A 15 25.01 12.25 47.47
CA LEU A 15 25.29 12.46 46.04
C LEU A 15 23.99 12.87 45.34
N ALA A 16 23.93 14.08 44.83
CA ALA A 16 22.87 14.55 43.94
C ALA A 16 23.13 14.02 42.52
N ALA A 17 22.34 13.04 42.08
CA ALA A 17 22.32 12.59 40.69
C ALA A 17 21.40 13.51 39.88
N CYS A 18 21.96 14.34 39.01
CA CYS A 18 21.20 15.07 38.00
C CYS A 18 20.74 14.10 36.91
N CYS A 19 19.52 13.57 37.02
CA CYS A 19 18.85 12.92 35.89
C CYS A 19 18.44 13.98 34.86
N GLY A 20 19.23 14.13 33.80
CA GLY A 20 18.77 14.83 32.60
C GLY A 20 17.61 14.06 31.98
N LEU A 21 16.41 14.64 32.00
CA LEU A 21 15.28 14.15 31.22
C LEU A 21 15.59 14.43 29.74
N THR A 22 16.19 13.47 29.04
CA THR A 22 16.17 13.48 27.58
C THR A 22 14.76 13.12 27.15
N LEU A 23 14.00 14.13 26.72
CA LEU A 23 12.81 13.96 25.91
C LEU A 23 13.24 13.24 24.62
N LEU A 24 13.10 11.91 24.61
CA LEU A 24 13.13 11.13 23.39
C LEU A 24 11.90 11.55 22.58
N THR A 25 12.08 12.47 21.65
CA THR A 25 11.14 12.63 20.55
C THR A 25 11.10 11.29 19.82
N ALA A 26 9.96 10.58 19.88
CA ALA A 26 9.75 9.40 19.07
C ALA A 26 10.05 9.79 17.62
N ALA A 27 11.01 9.10 16.99
CA ALA A 27 11.21 9.23 15.56
C ALA A 27 9.88 8.90 14.87
N PRO A 28 9.51 9.59 13.77
CA PRO A 28 8.34 9.19 13.00
C PRO A 28 8.50 7.71 12.66
N ALA A 29 7.48 6.90 12.94
CA ALA A 29 7.44 5.53 12.47
C ALA A 29 7.61 5.59 10.94
N TYR A 30 8.72 5.07 10.43
CA TYR A 30 8.92 4.96 9.00
C TYR A 30 7.87 3.97 8.50
N ALA A 31 7.10 4.38 7.48
CA ALA A 31 6.21 3.49 6.76
C ALA A 31 6.96 2.19 6.45
N GLU A 32 6.38 1.06 6.84
CA GLU A 32 6.90 -0.24 6.45
C GLU A 32 6.73 -0.37 4.93
N THR A 33 7.69 -1.03 4.27
CA THR A 33 7.49 -1.37 2.88
C THR A 33 7.85 -2.81 2.64
N ASN A 34 6.86 -3.55 2.15
CA ASN A 34 6.97 -4.98 1.85
C ASN A 34 7.05 -5.26 0.35
N GLY A 35 7.03 -4.19 -0.46
CA GLY A 35 6.87 -4.28 -1.91
C GLY A 35 5.50 -4.85 -2.28
N GLY A 36 5.21 -4.93 -3.57
CA GLY A 36 3.93 -5.48 -4.03
C GLY A 36 2.81 -4.44 -4.17
N VAL A 37 1.56 -4.86 -3.99
CA VAL A 37 0.39 -4.00 -4.21
C VAL A 37 0.19 -3.07 -3.03
N ARG A 38 0.16 -1.76 -3.30
CA ARG A 38 -0.17 -0.74 -2.28
C ARG A 38 -1.65 -0.79 -1.93
N VAL A 39 -1.97 -1.28 -0.74
CA VAL A 39 -3.32 -1.40 -0.19
C VAL A 39 -3.45 -0.44 0.99
N MET A 40 -4.42 0.47 0.96
CA MET A 40 -4.68 1.40 2.07
C MET A 40 -5.89 0.94 2.87
N PRO A 41 -5.72 0.39 4.09
CA PRO A 41 -6.80 0.25 5.06
C PRO A 41 -7.22 1.64 5.55
N LEU A 42 -8.40 2.12 5.17
CA LEU A 42 -8.86 3.48 5.42
C LEU A 42 -10.14 3.45 6.27
N GLY A 43 -10.12 4.11 7.43
CA GLY A 43 -11.31 4.12 8.28
C GLY A 43 -11.13 4.73 9.66
N ASP A 44 -11.92 4.23 10.61
CA ASP A 44 -11.97 4.70 11.99
C ASP A 44 -11.31 3.71 12.98
N SER A 45 -11.81 3.65 14.22
CA SER A 45 -11.30 2.78 15.29
C SER A 45 -11.33 1.30 14.95
N ILE A 46 -12.24 0.88 14.06
CA ILE A 46 -12.35 -0.51 13.63
C ILE A 46 -11.22 -0.87 12.66
N THR A 47 -10.78 0.08 11.82
CA THR A 47 -9.59 -0.10 10.95
C THR A 47 -8.29 0.04 11.74
N ASP A 48 -8.26 0.98 12.69
CA ASP A 48 -7.18 1.17 13.66
C ASP A 48 -6.95 -0.11 14.50
N GLY A 49 -8.03 -0.83 14.84
CA GLY A 49 -7.96 -1.99 15.74
C GLY A 49 -7.88 -1.56 17.20
N TYR A 50 -8.69 -0.57 17.60
CA TYR A 50 -8.66 0.07 18.92
C TYR A 50 -8.49 -0.89 20.11
N ASN A 51 -9.27 -1.98 20.13
CA ASN A 51 -9.29 -2.97 21.21
C ASN A 51 -8.47 -4.24 20.91
N VAL A 52 -8.06 -4.44 19.66
CA VAL A 52 -7.21 -5.52 19.19
C VAL A 52 -6.23 -4.89 18.22
N PRO A 53 -5.04 -4.42 18.67
CA PRO A 53 -4.10 -3.71 17.80
C PRO A 53 -3.85 -4.48 16.50
N GLY A 54 -3.97 -3.83 15.34
CA GLY A 54 -3.92 -4.49 14.03
C GLY A 54 -5.29 -4.94 13.49
N GLY A 55 -6.28 -5.20 14.35
CA GLY A 55 -7.66 -5.53 13.99
C GLY A 55 -7.77 -6.61 12.92
N TYR A 56 -8.58 -6.37 11.90
CA TYR A 56 -8.73 -7.30 10.76
C TYR A 56 -7.47 -7.40 9.90
N ARG A 57 -6.55 -6.43 9.97
CA ARG A 57 -5.34 -6.39 9.12
C ARG A 57 -4.44 -7.59 9.41
N ILE A 58 -4.41 -8.08 10.65
CA ILE A 58 -3.65 -9.29 11.05
C ILE A 58 -3.99 -10.47 10.16
N ASN A 59 -5.26 -10.89 10.17
CA ASN A 59 -5.69 -12.08 9.44
C ASN A 59 -5.86 -11.81 7.94
N LEU A 60 -6.11 -10.56 7.55
CA LEU A 60 -6.15 -10.18 6.13
C LEU A 60 -4.75 -10.32 5.50
N TRP A 61 -3.71 -9.83 6.19
CA TRP A 61 -2.31 -9.98 5.77
C TRP A 61 -1.94 -11.44 5.57
N GLN A 62 -2.23 -12.29 6.56
CA GLN A 62 -1.95 -13.72 6.49
C GLN A 62 -2.68 -14.40 5.33
N ARG A 63 -3.94 -14.05 5.08
CA ARG A 63 -4.71 -14.55 3.94
C ARG A 63 -4.09 -14.14 2.61
N MET A 64 -3.72 -12.87 2.44
CA MET A 64 -3.05 -12.38 1.23
C MET A 64 -1.70 -13.08 1.01
N ALA A 65 -0.87 -13.20 2.05
CA ALA A 65 0.39 -13.91 1.98
C ALA A 65 0.21 -15.40 1.63
N SER A 66 -0.74 -16.09 2.27
CA SER A 66 -1.07 -17.49 1.95
C SER A 66 -1.63 -17.68 0.54
N GLY A 67 -2.29 -16.64 0.00
CA GLY A 67 -2.75 -16.58 -1.39
C GLY A 67 -1.64 -16.28 -2.40
N GLY A 68 -0.39 -16.12 -1.96
CA GLY A 68 0.76 -15.81 -2.80
C GLY A 68 0.82 -14.34 -3.25
N HIS A 69 0.10 -13.44 -2.58
CA HIS A 69 0.12 -12.02 -2.86
C HIS A 69 1.22 -11.33 -2.05
N THR A 70 1.99 -10.47 -2.72
CA THR A 70 2.88 -9.50 -2.06
C THR A 70 2.14 -8.17 -1.98
N VAL A 71 2.00 -7.64 -0.77
CA VAL A 71 1.21 -6.45 -0.47
C VAL A 71 2.06 -5.50 0.37
N ASP A 72 1.88 -4.21 0.11
CA ASP A 72 2.42 -3.08 0.85
C ASP A 72 1.20 -2.41 1.49
N LEU A 73 0.97 -2.58 2.79
CA LEU A 73 -0.03 -1.75 3.44
C LEU A 73 0.51 -0.33 3.51
N VAL A 74 -0.35 0.67 3.33
CA VAL A 74 0.10 2.06 3.29
C VAL A 74 -0.81 2.96 4.09
N GLY A 75 -0.21 3.93 4.76
CA GLY A 75 -0.89 4.98 5.50
C GLY A 75 0.03 5.64 6.52
N SER A 76 -0.52 6.58 7.28
CA SER A 76 0.22 7.34 8.29
C SER A 76 0.14 6.73 9.69
N GLY A 77 -0.86 5.89 9.95
CA GLY A 77 -1.00 5.11 11.18
C GLY A 77 -0.14 3.86 11.16
N PHE A 78 0.31 3.45 12.35
CA PHE A 78 1.20 2.31 12.53
C PHE A 78 0.85 1.60 13.84
N ASN A 79 0.32 0.37 13.76
CA ASN A 79 0.15 -0.51 14.92
C ASN A 79 -0.09 -1.98 14.51
N GLY A 80 0.01 -2.88 15.50
CA GLY A 80 -0.31 -4.30 15.38
C GLY A 80 0.69 -5.20 16.10
N PRO A 81 0.40 -6.52 16.18
CA PRO A 81 1.35 -7.49 16.72
C PRO A 81 2.41 -7.85 15.67
N ALA A 82 3.55 -8.38 16.10
CA ALA A 82 4.62 -8.84 15.20
C ALA A 82 4.19 -9.90 14.14
N ALA A 83 3.05 -10.56 14.34
CA ALA A 83 2.47 -11.48 13.36
C ALA A 83 1.83 -10.79 12.15
N LEU A 84 1.58 -9.48 12.23
CA LEU A 84 1.22 -8.62 11.12
C LEU A 84 2.53 -8.15 10.48
N GLY A 85 2.79 -8.58 9.23
CA GLY A 85 4.05 -8.26 8.56
C GLY A 85 4.14 -6.84 8.00
N ASP A 86 3.04 -6.11 8.05
CA ASP A 86 2.95 -4.71 7.64
C ASP A 86 1.96 -3.97 8.56
N HIS A 87 2.45 -3.04 9.34
CA HIS A 87 1.67 -2.37 10.37
C HIS A 87 0.98 -1.11 9.86
N ASP A 88 1.25 -0.67 8.64
CA ASP A 88 0.77 0.61 8.11
C ASP A 88 -0.74 0.61 7.86
N HIS A 89 -1.40 1.72 8.17
CA HIS A 89 -2.83 1.92 7.91
C HIS A 89 -3.23 3.40 7.95
N GLU A 90 -4.44 3.70 7.53
CA GLU A 90 -5.08 5.00 7.63
C GLU A 90 -6.38 4.90 8.43
N GLY A 91 -6.26 4.24 9.59
CA GLY A 91 -7.35 4.03 10.55
C GLY A 91 -7.23 5.02 11.71
N HIS A 92 -8.29 5.78 11.97
CA HIS A 92 -8.26 6.90 12.92
C HIS A 92 -9.39 6.78 13.96
N SER A 93 -9.04 6.34 15.16
CA SER A 93 -10.02 6.14 16.23
C SER A 93 -10.88 7.38 16.51
N GLY A 94 -12.20 7.20 16.50
CA GLY A 94 -13.19 8.26 16.75
C GLY A 94 -13.51 9.16 15.56
N TRP A 95 -12.88 8.96 14.39
CA TRP A 95 -13.07 9.84 13.24
C TRP A 95 -14.34 9.52 12.45
N ARG A 96 -14.95 10.58 11.96
CA ARG A 96 -16.10 10.59 11.06
C ARG A 96 -15.69 10.75 9.59
N ILE A 97 -16.65 10.61 8.69
CA ILE A 97 -16.46 10.80 7.24
C ILE A 97 -15.87 12.17 6.90
N ASP A 98 -16.36 13.26 7.52
CA ASP A 98 -15.88 14.63 7.24
C ASP A 98 -14.42 14.85 7.64
N GLN A 99 -13.99 14.25 8.75
CA GLN A 99 -12.62 14.36 9.23
C GLN A 99 -11.66 13.55 8.36
N LEU A 100 -12.10 12.36 7.92
CA LEU A 100 -11.36 11.54 6.98
C LEU A 100 -11.25 12.24 5.60
N ASP A 101 -12.33 12.83 5.12
CA ASP A 101 -12.41 13.59 3.86
C ASP A 101 -11.50 14.84 3.83
N ALA A 102 -11.30 15.50 4.98
CA ALA A 102 -10.41 16.63 5.10
C ALA A 102 -8.92 16.28 4.82
N ASN A 103 -8.55 15.00 4.96
CA ASN A 103 -7.16 14.54 4.88
C ASN A 103 -6.87 13.66 3.66
N ILE A 104 -7.91 13.09 3.02
CA ILE A 104 -7.77 12.10 1.95
C ILE A 104 -6.92 12.57 0.76
N VAL A 105 -6.90 13.86 0.46
CA VAL A 105 -6.05 14.42 -0.61
C VAL A 105 -4.58 14.20 -0.33
N ASN A 106 -4.14 14.40 0.91
CA ASN A 106 -2.75 14.26 1.31
C ASN A 106 -2.34 12.78 1.27
N TRP A 107 -3.17 11.89 1.81
CA TRP A 107 -2.88 10.46 1.86
C TRP A 107 -2.88 9.80 0.49
N MET A 108 -3.83 10.13 -0.38
CA MET A 108 -3.82 9.62 -1.76
C MET A 108 -2.58 10.06 -2.54
N ARG A 109 -2.06 11.27 -2.29
CA ARG A 109 -0.81 11.76 -2.91
C ARG A 109 0.44 11.12 -2.31
N ALA A 110 0.50 11.01 -0.99
CA ALA A 110 1.66 10.46 -0.29
C ALA A 110 1.80 8.95 -0.55
N TYR A 111 0.68 8.23 -0.53
CA TYR A 111 0.66 6.78 -0.50
C TYR A 111 0.16 6.12 -1.79
N ALA A 112 -0.34 6.90 -2.76
CA ALA A 112 -0.74 6.45 -4.09
C ALA A 112 -1.27 4.99 -4.14
N PRO A 113 -2.34 4.67 -3.39
CA PRO A 113 -2.76 3.28 -3.23
C PRO A 113 -3.38 2.74 -4.53
N ARG A 114 -3.03 1.50 -4.86
CA ARG A 114 -3.69 0.74 -5.93
C ARG A 114 -5.10 0.31 -5.49
N THR A 115 -5.26 0.02 -4.20
CA THR A 115 -6.50 -0.47 -3.60
C THR A 115 -6.76 0.24 -2.28
N VAL A 116 -8.00 0.69 -2.06
CA VAL A 116 -8.46 1.30 -0.82
C VAL A 116 -9.54 0.40 -0.21
N LEU A 117 -9.40 0.08 1.08
CA LEU A 117 -10.40 -0.61 1.88
C LEU A 117 -11.05 0.42 2.80
N LEU A 118 -12.19 0.96 2.38
CA LEU A 118 -12.90 2.04 3.08
C LEU A 118 -13.97 1.47 4.02
N HIS A 119 -13.78 1.65 5.32
CA HIS A 119 -14.78 1.35 6.35
C HIS A 119 -14.92 2.55 7.30
N ILE A 120 -15.95 3.36 7.07
CA ILE A 120 -16.17 4.63 7.78
C ILE A 120 -17.68 4.91 7.93
N GLY A 121 -18.04 5.74 8.92
CA GLY A 121 -19.43 6.13 9.20
C GLY A 121 -19.90 5.70 10.59
N THR A 122 -19.17 4.80 11.24
CA THR A 122 -19.46 4.31 12.60
C THR A 122 -19.62 5.46 13.59
N ASN A 123 -18.71 6.44 13.51
CA ASN A 123 -18.68 7.60 14.38
C ASN A 123 -19.69 8.68 13.98
N ASP A 124 -20.02 8.83 12.70
CA ASP A 124 -21.14 9.70 12.28
C ASP A 124 -22.43 9.27 12.99
N ILE A 125 -22.68 7.96 13.01
CA ILE A 125 -23.85 7.37 13.68
C ILE A 125 -23.75 7.49 15.20
N GLY A 126 -22.63 7.04 15.80
CA GLY A 126 -22.46 7.00 17.26
C GLY A 126 -22.39 8.38 17.91
N GLN A 127 -21.86 9.38 17.20
CA GLN A 127 -21.81 10.77 17.67
C GLN A 127 -23.08 11.54 17.29
N ASN A 128 -24.04 10.89 16.61
CA ASN A 128 -25.26 11.51 16.08
C ASN A 128 -24.97 12.78 15.25
N TYR A 129 -23.89 12.74 14.47
CA TYR A 129 -23.43 13.88 13.70
C TYR A 129 -23.93 13.79 12.26
N ASP A 130 -24.90 14.63 11.93
CA ASP A 130 -25.43 14.80 10.57
C ASP A 130 -25.67 13.45 9.85
N VAL A 131 -26.33 12.53 10.56
CA VAL A 131 -26.52 11.14 10.14
C VAL A 131 -27.33 11.07 8.83
N ALA A 132 -28.29 11.98 8.66
CA ALA A 132 -29.11 12.04 7.45
C ALA A 132 -28.30 12.31 6.18
N ASN A 133 -27.23 13.11 6.25
CA ASN A 133 -26.37 13.43 5.11
C ASN A 133 -25.08 12.61 5.08
N ALA A 134 -24.83 11.72 6.05
CA ALA A 134 -23.67 10.84 6.03
C ALA A 134 -23.53 10.03 4.71
N PRO A 135 -24.60 9.49 4.10
CA PRO A 135 -24.50 8.83 2.80
C PRO A 135 -23.99 9.75 1.68
N ALA A 136 -24.41 11.02 1.67
CA ALA A 136 -23.95 12.01 0.70
C ALA A 136 -22.46 12.34 0.91
N ARG A 137 -22.02 12.47 2.17
CA ARG A 137 -20.61 12.69 2.52
C ARG A 137 -19.74 11.50 2.12
N LEU A 138 -20.20 10.25 2.33
CA LEU A 138 -19.50 9.05 1.85
C LEU A 138 -19.40 9.04 0.32
N SER A 139 -20.48 9.36 -0.37
CA SER A 139 -20.51 9.45 -1.84
C SER A 139 -19.48 10.44 -2.39
N ALA A 140 -19.38 11.64 -1.77
CA ALA A 140 -18.42 12.66 -2.13
C ALA A 140 -16.96 12.27 -1.82
N LEU A 141 -16.72 11.58 -0.71
CA LEU A 141 -15.40 11.04 -0.36
C LEU A 141 -14.93 10.04 -1.43
N ILE A 142 -15.80 9.14 -1.89
CA ILE A 142 -15.48 8.18 -2.95
C ILE A 142 -15.13 8.91 -4.27
N ASP A 143 -15.89 9.95 -4.63
CA ASP A 143 -15.58 10.76 -5.82
C ASP A 143 -14.21 11.42 -5.74
N LYS A 144 -13.85 11.93 -4.55
CA LYS A 144 -12.55 12.55 -4.31
C LYS A 144 -11.41 11.54 -4.42
N ILE A 145 -11.56 10.33 -3.88
CA ILE A 145 -10.59 9.25 -4.04
C ILE A 145 -10.43 8.89 -5.53
N ARG A 146 -11.54 8.74 -6.26
CA ARG A 146 -11.53 8.41 -7.69
C ARG A 146 -10.84 9.49 -8.53
N LEU A 147 -11.05 10.77 -8.20
CA LEU A 147 -10.41 11.89 -8.90
C LEU A 147 -8.88 11.84 -8.74
N LEU A 148 -8.40 11.49 -7.56
CA LEU A 148 -6.96 11.43 -7.24
C LEU A 148 -6.30 10.13 -7.73
N GLY A 149 -7.05 9.04 -7.75
CA GLY A 149 -6.63 7.73 -8.24
C GLY A 149 -7.62 7.15 -9.25
N PRO A 150 -7.59 7.58 -10.53
CA PRO A 150 -8.54 7.11 -11.54
C PRO A 150 -8.52 5.59 -11.74
N GLN A 151 -7.40 4.93 -11.45
CA GLN A 151 -7.23 3.48 -11.56
C GLN A 151 -7.42 2.74 -10.24
N THR A 152 -7.52 3.40 -9.09
CA THR A 152 -7.61 2.76 -7.76
C THR A 152 -8.87 1.88 -7.64
N GLU A 153 -8.74 0.66 -7.11
CA GLU A 153 -9.92 -0.11 -6.70
C GLU A 153 -10.38 0.43 -5.34
N ILE A 154 -11.67 0.76 -5.21
CA ILE A 154 -12.23 1.27 -3.96
C ILE A 154 -13.23 0.25 -3.46
N PHE A 155 -12.93 -0.42 -2.35
CA PHE A 155 -13.87 -1.31 -1.70
C PHE A 155 -14.52 -0.57 -0.53
N VAL A 156 -15.84 -0.44 -0.58
CA VAL A 156 -16.63 0.31 0.40
C VAL A 156 -17.42 -0.69 1.24
N ALA A 157 -17.07 -0.78 2.51
CA ALA A 157 -17.75 -1.66 3.45
C ALA A 157 -18.97 -0.97 4.06
N GLN A 158 -20.03 -1.74 4.25
CA GLN A 158 -21.07 -1.42 5.23
C GLN A 158 -20.46 -1.37 6.64
N VAL A 159 -20.97 -0.50 7.52
CA VAL A 159 -20.50 -0.47 8.92
C VAL A 159 -20.98 -1.72 9.65
N VAL A 160 -20.20 -2.21 10.62
CA VAL A 160 -20.54 -3.37 11.47
C VAL A 160 -21.81 -3.15 12.32
N PRO A 161 -22.49 -4.22 12.78
CA PRO A 161 -23.58 -4.10 13.74
C PRO A 161 -23.11 -3.55 15.09
N ARG A 162 -24.05 -3.00 15.86
CA ARG A 162 -23.81 -2.52 17.24
C ARG A 162 -24.94 -2.90 18.20
N SER A 163 -24.65 -2.94 19.50
CA SER A 163 -25.59 -3.39 20.54
C SER A 163 -26.66 -2.36 20.90
N ASN A 164 -26.38 -1.07 20.76
CA ASN A 164 -27.35 -0.02 21.01
C ASN A 164 -28.40 0.01 19.90
N ALA A 165 -29.64 -0.34 20.22
CA ALA A 165 -30.72 -0.46 19.24
C ALA A 165 -31.03 0.82 18.46
N THR A 166 -30.90 2.01 19.08
CA THR A 166 -31.17 3.29 18.39
C THR A 166 -30.09 3.58 17.36
N GLU A 167 -28.83 3.37 17.75
CA GLU A 167 -27.70 3.58 16.85
C GLU A 167 -27.66 2.49 15.77
N GLU A 168 -28.01 1.25 16.09
CA GLU A 168 -28.10 0.16 15.12
C GLU A 168 -29.18 0.42 14.06
N ALA A 169 -30.34 0.96 14.44
CA ALA A 169 -31.36 1.38 13.47
C ALA A 169 -30.82 2.45 12.49
N ARG A 170 -29.94 3.34 12.97
CA ARG A 170 -29.24 4.32 12.12
C ARG A 170 -28.16 3.65 11.26
N SER A 171 -27.39 2.70 11.80
CA SER A 171 -26.44 1.89 11.03
C SER A 171 -27.12 1.16 9.89
N VAL A 172 -28.26 0.51 10.14
CA VAL A 172 -29.07 -0.17 9.11
C VAL A 172 -29.53 0.82 8.04
N THR A 173 -30.02 2.00 8.43
CA THR A 173 -30.45 3.04 7.49
C THR A 173 -29.29 3.55 6.63
N PHE A 174 -28.13 3.81 7.24
CA PHE A 174 -26.92 4.22 6.53
C PHE A 174 -26.43 3.13 5.56
N ASN A 175 -26.36 1.88 6.03
CA ASN A 175 -25.93 0.72 5.24
C ASN A 175 -26.84 0.44 4.05
N ALA A 176 -28.14 0.71 4.17
CA ALA A 176 -29.10 0.57 3.06
C ALA A 176 -28.82 1.52 1.89
N ALA A 177 -28.16 2.66 2.12
CA ALA A 177 -27.80 3.61 1.07
C ALA A 177 -26.52 3.21 0.30
N ILE A 178 -25.60 2.48 0.93
CA ILE A 178 -24.27 2.18 0.39
C ILE A 178 -24.32 1.42 -0.95
N PRO A 179 -25.14 0.37 -1.15
CA PRO A 179 -25.23 -0.31 -2.43
C PRO A 179 -25.60 0.62 -3.59
N GLY A 180 -26.56 1.53 -3.35
CA GLY A 180 -26.97 2.53 -4.34
C GLY A 180 -25.88 3.54 -4.66
N ILE A 181 -25.11 3.97 -3.64
CA ILE A 181 -23.94 4.83 -3.84
C ILE A 181 -22.91 4.10 -4.70
N VAL A 182 -22.47 2.90 -4.31
CA VAL A 182 -21.44 2.14 -5.00
C VAL A 182 -21.81 1.89 -6.47
N ALA A 183 -23.06 1.50 -6.74
CA ALA A 183 -23.55 1.26 -8.11
C ALA A 183 -23.42 2.47 -9.04
N GLN A 184 -23.44 3.70 -8.50
CA GLN A 184 -23.29 4.94 -9.27
C GLN A 184 -21.82 5.32 -9.55
N LYS A 185 -20.85 4.72 -8.85
CA LYS A 185 -19.41 5.11 -8.89
C LYS A 185 -18.58 4.35 -9.92
N GLY A 186 -19.22 3.62 -10.82
CA GLY A 186 -18.57 2.90 -11.92
C GLY A 186 -17.89 1.59 -11.50
N PRO A 187 -17.22 0.90 -12.46
CA PRO A 187 -16.85 -0.51 -12.32
C PRO A 187 -15.66 -0.80 -11.39
N ARG A 188 -14.98 0.23 -10.87
CA ARG A 188 -13.82 0.10 -9.96
C ARG A 188 -14.17 0.45 -8.50
N THR A 189 -15.45 0.50 -8.19
CA THR A 189 -15.98 0.74 -6.85
C THR A 189 -16.84 -0.45 -6.46
N HIS A 190 -16.51 -1.09 -5.34
CA HIS A 190 -17.02 -2.41 -4.98
C HIS A 190 -17.65 -2.38 -3.60
N LEU A 191 -18.79 -3.05 -3.46
CA LEU A 191 -19.48 -3.17 -2.18
C LEU A 191 -18.89 -4.33 -1.37
N VAL A 192 -18.69 -4.12 -0.07
CA VAL A 192 -18.40 -5.19 0.88
C VAL A 192 -19.48 -5.22 1.95
N ASP A 193 -20.32 -6.26 1.91
CA ASP A 193 -21.29 -6.53 2.97
C ASP A 193 -20.57 -7.09 4.20
N MET A 194 -20.13 -6.15 5.04
CA MET A 194 -19.45 -6.40 6.30
C MET A 194 -20.43 -6.53 7.47
N HIS A 195 -21.59 -5.86 7.40
CA HIS A 195 -22.56 -5.83 8.48
C HIS A 195 -23.10 -7.24 8.77
N SER A 196 -23.52 -7.96 7.72
CA SER A 196 -24.04 -9.33 7.87
C SER A 196 -23.00 -10.36 8.27
N ALA A 197 -21.71 -10.00 8.22
CA ALA A 197 -20.62 -10.91 8.55
C ALA A 197 -20.45 -11.10 10.06
N LEU A 198 -20.94 -10.15 10.86
CA LEU A 198 -20.73 -10.12 12.31
C LEU A 198 -22.06 -10.24 13.04
N THR A 199 -21.96 -10.71 14.28
CA THR A 199 -23.06 -10.75 15.26
C THR A 199 -22.66 -9.99 16.51
N LEU A 200 -23.58 -9.76 17.44
CA LEU A 200 -23.24 -9.09 18.71
C LEU A 200 -22.22 -9.88 19.55
N ALA A 201 -22.15 -11.20 19.39
CA ALA A 201 -21.14 -12.04 20.06
C ALA A 201 -19.72 -11.81 19.51
N ASP A 202 -19.61 -11.20 18.33
CA ASP A 202 -18.34 -10.85 17.71
C ASP A 202 -17.83 -9.47 18.16
N LEU A 203 -18.53 -8.79 19.07
CA LEU A 203 -18.18 -7.46 19.57
C LEU A 203 -17.66 -7.54 21.02
N ALA A 204 -16.60 -6.79 21.33
CA ALA A 204 -15.99 -6.77 22.66
C ALA A 204 -16.73 -5.85 23.64
N ASP A 205 -17.24 -4.72 23.15
CA ASP A 205 -17.87 -3.66 23.95
C ASP A 205 -19.22 -3.23 23.38
N GLY A 206 -19.78 -4.01 22.45
CA GLY A 206 -21.01 -3.71 21.74
C GLY A 206 -20.85 -2.82 20.51
N LEU A 207 -19.62 -2.42 20.16
CA LEU A 207 -19.32 -1.71 18.91
C LEU A 207 -18.07 -2.26 18.21
N HIS A 208 -16.95 -2.38 18.93
CA HIS A 208 -15.69 -2.81 18.36
C HIS A 208 -15.64 -4.34 18.27
N PRO A 209 -15.26 -4.91 17.12
CA PRO A 209 -15.08 -6.35 16.98
C PRO A 209 -14.07 -6.90 17.99
N ASN A 210 -14.31 -8.09 18.53
CA ASN A 210 -13.29 -8.88 19.21
C ASN A 210 -12.41 -9.60 18.18
N GLN A 211 -11.45 -10.42 18.64
CA GLN A 211 -10.56 -11.17 17.74
C GLN A 211 -11.35 -11.98 16.69
N THR A 212 -12.35 -12.75 17.12
CA THR A 212 -13.21 -13.54 16.22
C THR A 212 -13.95 -12.66 15.21
N GLY A 213 -14.46 -11.50 15.64
CA GLY A 213 -15.10 -10.54 14.75
C GLY A 213 -14.15 -9.99 13.70
N TYR A 214 -12.95 -9.58 14.09
CA TYR A 214 -11.92 -9.12 13.14
C TYR A 214 -11.49 -10.23 12.17
N ASP A 215 -11.46 -11.50 12.59
CA ASP A 215 -11.13 -12.63 11.72
C ASP A 215 -12.19 -12.85 10.64
N LYS A 216 -13.47 -12.65 10.98
CA LYS A 216 -14.59 -12.67 10.03
C LYS A 216 -14.52 -11.48 9.06
N MET A 217 -14.21 -10.28 9.56
CA MET A 217 -13.99 -9.11 8.71
C MET A 217 -12.85 -9.36 7.71
N ALA A 218 -11.73 -9.91 8.18
CA ALA A 218 -10.59 -10.26 7.33
C ALA A 218 -10.97 -11.24 6.21
N ALA A 219 -11.79 -12.24 6.52
CA ALA A 219 -12.30 -13.18 5.52
C ALA A 219 -13.18 -12.49 4.46
N LYS A 220 -14.06 -11.57 4.87
CA LYS A 220 -14.92 -10.80 3.96
C LYS A 220 -14.13 -9.85 3.06
N TRP A 221 -13.17 -9.12 3.63
CA TRP A 221 -12.26 -8.28 2.84
C TRP A 221 -11.49 -9.11 1.82
N TYR A 222 -10.92 -10.23 2.24
CA TYR A 222 -10.14 -11.08 1.34
C TYR A 222 -10.99 -11.66 0.21
N ALA A 223 -12.19 -12.15 0.51
CA ALA A 223 -13.11 -12.65 -0.51
C ALA A 223 -13.49 -11.55 -1.53
N ALA A 224 -13.76 -10.33 -1.06
CA ALA A 224 -14.05 -9.20 -1.94
C ALA A 224 -12.86 -8.84 -2.83
N LEU A 225 -11.65 -8.79 -2.25
CA LEU A 225 -10.42 -8.56 -2.99
C LEU A 225 -10.22 -9.62 -4.09
N GLN A 226 -10.36 -10.91 -3.75
CA GLN A 226 -10.22 -12.00 -4.72
C GLN A 226 -11.25 -11.94 -5.86
N ALA A 227 -12.45 -11.41 -5.61
CA ALA A 227 -13.50 -11.29 -6.62
C ALA A 227 -13.19 -10.23 -7.69
N VAL A 228 -12.23 -9.32 -7.46
CA VAL A 228 -11.89 -8.23 -8.37
C VAL A 228 -10.49 -8.46 -8.95
N PRO A 229 -10.38 -8.83 -10.24
CA PRO A 229 -9.09 -8.98 -10.89
C PRO A 229 -8.26 -7.69 -10.81
N GLY A 230 -7.04 -7.80 -10.30
CA GLY A 230 -6.11 -6.67 -10.21
C GLY A 230 -6.23 -5.81 -8.96
N SER A 231 -7.07 -6.17 -7.98
CA SER A 231 -7.11 -5.55 -6.65
C SER A 231 -5.90 -5.92 -5.77
N LEU A 232 -5.40 -7.16 -5.95
CA LEU A 232 -4.21 -7.73 -5.30
C LEU A 232 -3.16 -8.20 -6.31
N ALA A 233 -3.32 -7.84 -7.58
CA ALA A 233 -2.26 -7.97 -8.56
C ALA A 233 -1.52 -6.64 -8.67
N THR A 234 -0.20 -6.69 -8.52
CA THR A 234 0.65 -5.56 -8.89
C THR A 234 0.44 -5.32 -10.38
N VAL A 235 -0.03 -4.12 -10.75
CA VAL A 235 -0.23 -3.79 -12.15
C VAL A 235 1.16 -3.79 -12.80
N ALA A 236 1.49 -4.87 -13.49
CA ALA A 236 2.75 -5.04 -14.22
C ALA A 236 2.90 -4.08 -15.40
N VAL A 237 1.84 -3.38 -15.81
CA VAL A 237 1.84 -2.66 -17.07
C VAL A 237 1.28 -1.24 -16.91
N PRO A 238 2.06 -0.20 -17.22
CA PRO A 238 1.51 1.11 -17.54
C PRO A 238 0.53 0.95 -18.72
N PRO A 239 -0.66 1.59 -18.72
CA PRO A 239 -1.51 1.65 -19.90
C PRO A 239 -0.69 2.12 -21.11
N VAL A 240 -0.97 1.56 -22.29
CA VAL A 240 -0.30 2.01 -23.52
C VAL A 240 -0.48 3.53 -23.65
N GLY A 241 0.62 4.24 -23.88
CA GLY A 241 0.62 5.70 -24.03
C GLY A 241 0.65 6.50 -22.72
N SER A 242 0.67 5.85 -21.55
CA SER A 242 0.86 6.53 -20.26
C SER A 242 2.26 6.25 -19.71
N ALA A 243 2.96 7.31 -19.31
CA ALA A 243 4.26 7.19 -18.65
C ALA A 243 4.07 6.75 -17.18
N ALA A 244 4.87 5.80 -16.72
CA ALA A 244 4.91 5.40 -15.31
C ALA A 244 6.33 5.07 -14.87
N LEU A 245 6.49 5.00 -13.55
CA LEU A 245 7.69 4.46 -12.91
C LEU A 245 7.62 2.93 -12.95
N LEU A 246 8.68 2.25 -13.38
CA LEU A 246 8.75 0.78 -13.32
C LEU A 246 9.61 0.38 -12.14
N SER A 247 9.00 -0.16 -11.09
CA SER A 247 9.69 -0.54 -9.87
C SER A 247 9.94 -2.03 -9.74
N ASN A 248 11.11 -2.39 -9.23
CA ASN A 248 11.46 -3.75 -8.92
C ASN A 248 10.99 -4.09 -7.47
N PRO A 249 10.21 -5.16 -7.26
CA PRO A 249 9.62 -5.47 -5.96
C PRO A 249 10.65 -5.95 -4.93
N LEU A 250 11.82 -6.45 -5.36
CA LEU A 250 12.86 -6.92 -4.44
C LEU A 250 13.60 -5.76 -3.77
N SER A 251 13.74 -4.64 -4.47
CA SER A 251 14.52 -3.48 -4.02
C SER A 251 13.67 -2.27 -3.66
N ASN A 252 12.40 -2.25 -4.06
CA ASN A 252 11.52 -1.08 -4.02
C ASN A 252 12.04 0.13 -4.84
N ARG A 253 13.01 -0.10 -5.74
CA ARG A 253 13.68 0.91 -6.59
C ARG A 253 13.18 0.87 -8.03
N CYS A 254 13.39 1.96 -8.75
CA CYS A 254 12.89 2.16 -10.10
C CYS A 254 13.95 1.85 -11.16
N MET A 255 13.47 1.39 -12.32
CA MET A 255 14.22 1.30 -13.56
C MET A 255 14.61 2.71 -13.99
N ASP A 256 15.90 3.01 -13.96
CA ASP A 256 16.43 4.35 -14.13
C ASP A 256 17.50 4.36 -15.23
N ASP A 257 17.45 5.37 -16.09
CA ASP A 257 18.55 5.67 -17.02
C ASP A 257 19.69 6.36 -16.25
N ALA A 258 20.79 5.64 -16.03
CA ALA A 258 21.92 6.11 -15.23
C ALA A 258 22.56 7.41 -15.75
N GLY A 259 22.41 7.69 -17.05
CA GLY A 259 22.90 8.89 -17.70
C GLY A 259 21.98 10.10 -17.55
N GLY A 260 20.80 9.95 -16.93
CA GLY A 260 19.85 11.03 -16.68
C GLY A 260 19.38 11.77 -17.95
N GLY A 261 19.43 11.11 -19.12
CA GLY A 261 19.13 11.72 -20.42
C GLY A 261 20.25 12.59 -21.00
N THR A 262 21.28 12.90 -20.20
CA THR A 262 22.44 13.71 -20.58
C THR A 262 23.55 12.89 -21.22
N ALA A 263 23.65 11.60 -20.86
CA ALA A 263 24.52 10.68 -21.56
C ALA A 263 24.01 10.44 -23.00
N GLY A 264 24.96 10.28 -23.93
CA GLY A 264 24.66 9.87 -25.30
C GLY A 264 24.05 8.47 -25.37
N PRO A 265 23.72 7.99 -26.59
CA PRO A 265 23.19 6.64 -26.81
C PRO A 265 24.03 5.56 -26.11
N GLY A 266 23.36 4.59 -25.50
CA GLY A 266 24.00 3.45 -24.83
C GLY A 266 24.21 3.65 -23.33
N SER A 267 23.61 4.66 -22.72
CA SER A 267 23.53 4.77 -21.26
C SER A 267 22.93 3.50 -20.66
N GLN A 268 23.56 2.95 -19.61
CA GLN A 268 23.10 1.71 -18.99
C GLN A 268 21.91 1.96 -18.06
N VAL A 269 20.93 1.08 -18.10
CA VAL A 269 19.82 1.10 -17.14
C VAL A 269 20.27 0.46 -15.83
N HIS A 270 19.90 1.06 -14.70
CA HIS A 270 20.21 0.59 -13.35
C HIS A 270 18.99 0.72 -12.42
N LEU A 271 19.10 0.17 -11.21
CA LEU A 271 18.19 0.47 -10.12
C LEU A 271 18.58 1.79 -9.47
N TRP A 272 17.60 2.65 -9.25
CA TRP A 272 17.76 3.85 -8.46
C TRP A 272 16.51 4.14 -7.63
N ASP A 273 16.66 4.83 -6.50
CA ASP A 273 15.51 5.25 -5.69
C ASP A 273 14.49 6.00 -6.55
N CYS A 274 13.20 5.66 -6.36
CA CYS A 274 12.13 6.23 -7.15
C CYS A 274 11.94 7.72 -6.81
N HIS A 275 12.32 8.62 -7.71
CA HIS A 275 12.21 10.08 -7.52
C HIS A 275 11.28 10.74 -8.54
N GLY A 276 10.80 10.00 -9.54
CA GLY A 276 9.80 10.50 -10.49
C GLY A 276 10.36 11.45 -11.57
N GLY A 277 11.68 11.56 -11.67
CA GLY A 277 12.37 12.29 -12.73
C GLY A 277 12.13 11.69 -14.12
N ALA A 278 12.41 12.47 -15.16
CA ALA A 278 12.18 12.05 -16.55
C ALA A 278 12.94 10.76 -16.93
N ASN A 279 14.09 10.52 -16.30
CA ASN A 279 14.93 9.34 -16.48
C ASN A 279 14.40 8.06 -15.80
N GLN A 280 13.21 8.12 -15.20
CA GLN A 280 12.51 6.95 -14.64
C GLN A 280 11.10 6.78 -15.23
N ARG A 281 10.70 7.63 -16.18
CA ARG A 281 9.36 7.65 -16.76
C ARG A 281 9.33 6.86 -18.07
N TRP A 282 8.81 5.64 -17.97
CA TRP A 282 8.71 4.71 -19.09
C TRP A 282 7.29 4.67 -19.63
N THR A 283 7.16 4.85 -20.95
CA THR A 283 5.89 4.78 -21.67
C THR A 283 5.86 3.52 -22.53
N ARG A 284 4.92 2.61 -22.24
CA ARG A 284 4.70 1.44 -23.09
C ARG A 284 3.95 1.84 -24.37
N THR A 285 4.37 1.32 -25.51
CA THR A 285 3.64 1.49 -26.79
C THR A 285 2.91 0.21 -27.21
N ALA A 286 1.93 0.35 -28.10
CA ALA A 286 1.24 -0.79 -28.71
C ALA A 286 2.19 -1.69 -29.53
N ALA A 287 3.32 -1.15 -29.98
CA ALA A 287 4.36 -1.88 -30.70
C ALA A 287 5.29 -2.69 -29.79
N GLY A 288 5.07 -2.69 -28.47
CA GLY A 288 5.91 -3.42 -27.52
C GLY A 288 7.22 -2.70 -27.16
N GLU A 289 7.29 -1.38 -27.35
CA GLU A 289 8.43 -0.56 -26.90
C GLU A 289 8.19 -0.06 -25.48
N LEU A 290 9.27 0.18 -24.75
CA LEU A 290 9.28 0.97 -23.52
C LEU A 290 10.09 2.24 -23.80
N ARG A 291 9.39 3.36 -24.02
CA ARG A 291 9.99 4.64 -24.40
C ARG A 291 10.33 5.48 -23.19
N ILE A 292 11.40 6.26 -23.29
CA ILE A 292 11.83 7.25 -22.31
C ILE A 292 12.22 8.53 -23.06
N TYR A 293 11.98 9.70 -22.45
CA TYR A 293 12.17 11.04 -23.05
C TYR A 293 11.38 11.35 -24.34
N GLY A 294 10.61 10.39 -24.87
CA GLY A 294 9.78 10.52 -26.07
C GLY A 294 10.43 9.95 -27.33
N ASP A 295 11.76 9.99 -27.43
CA ASP A 295 12.55 9.61 -28.61
C ASP A 295 13.53 8.45 -28.37
N ARG A 296 13.71 8.00 -27.11
CA ARG A 296 14.57 6.87 -26.76
C ARG A 296 13.77 5.68 -26.25
N CYS A 297 14.37 4.51 -26.36
CA CYS A 297 13.77 3.22 -26.05
C CYS A 297 14.67 2.42 -25.11
N LEU A 298 14.05 1.59 -24.27
CA LEU A 298 14.72 0.47 -23.63
C LEU A 298 15.27 -0.44 -24.75
N ASP A 299 16.54 -0.81 -24.65
CA ASP A 299 17.28 -1.43 -25.75
C ASP A 299 18.16 -2.56 -25.23
N VAL A 300 18.10 -3.71 -25.88
CA VAL A 300 19.03 -4.83 -25.68
C VAL A 300 20.27 -4.56 -26.53
N ASN A 301 21.42 -4.29 -25.89
CA ASN A 301 22.62 -3.88 -26.61
C ASN A 301 23.01 -4.86 -27.72
N GLY A 302 23.11 -4.35 -28.95
CA GLY A 302 23.47 -5.13 -30.13
C GLY A 302 22.49 -6.25 -30.49
N ASN A 303 21.24 -6.20 -29.99
CA ASN A 303 20.27 -7.29 -30.11
C ASN A 303 20.80 -8.64 -29.55
N GLY A 304 21.66 -8.58 -28.53
CA GLY A 304 22.30 -9.76 -27.95
C GLY A 304 21.28 -10.69 -27.26
N THR A 305 21.54 -12.00 -27.33
CA THR A 305 20.66 -13.04 -26.74
C THR A 305 21.33 -13.79 -25.57
N ALA A 306 22.58 -13.48 -25.26
CA ALA A 306 23.34 -14.08 -24.17
C ALA A 306 22.89 -13.55 -22.80
N ASP A 307 23.06 -14.37 -21.75
CA ASP A 307 22.91 -13.91 -20.37
C ASP A 307 23.96 -12.84 -20.05
N GLY A 308 23.55 -11.81 -19.33
CA GLY A 308 24.39 -10.66 -19.02
C GLY A 308 24.43 -9.60 -20.12
N THR A 309 23.68 -9.76 -21.21
CA THR A 309 23.58 -8.72 -22.25
C THR A 309 23.06 -7.43 -21.62
N LYS A 310 23.78 -6.33 -21.84
CA LYS A 310 23.45 -5.01 -21.29
C LYS A 310 22.06 -4.55 -21.76
N ILE A 311 21.25 -4.08 -20.82
CA ILE A 311 20.05 -3.28 -21.11
C ILE A 311 20.43 -1.80 -21.02
N GLN A 312 20.11 -1.05 -22.05
CA GLN A 312 20.52 0.35 -22.22
C GLN A 312 19.39 1.22 -22.73
N VAL A 313 19.66 2.52 -22.82
CA VAL A 313 18.80 3.49 -23.50
C VAL A 313 19.43 3.82 -24.86
N TRP A 314 18.65 3.68 -25.92
CA TRP A 314 19.08 3.97 -27.29
C TRP A 314 17.99 4.74 -28.06
N PRO A 315 18.31 5.58 -29.06
CA PRO A 315 17.31 6.14 -29.95
C PRO A 315 16.37 5.07 -30.48
N CYS A 316 15.07 5.35 -30.47
CA CYS A 316 14.09 4.39 -30.98
C CYS A 316 14.34 4.15 -32.47
N ASN A 317 14.60 2.90 -32.85
CA ASN A 317 15.03 2.52 -34.20
C ASN A 317 14.18 1.39 -34.82
N GLY A 318 13.18 0.90 -34.09
CA GLY A 318 12.23 -0.11 -34.58
C GLY A 318 12.79 -1.53 -34.70
N THR A 319 14.04 -1.75 -34.27
CA THR A 319 14.68 -3.07 -34.32
C THR A 319 14.11 -4.03 -33.25
N PRO A 320 14.30 -5.35 -33.41
CA PRO A 320 13.91 -6.33 -32.38
C PRO A 320 14.58 -6.11 -31.02
N ALA A 321 15.72 -5.40 -30.96
CA ALA A 321 16.40 -5.06 -29.71
C ALA A 321 15.55 -4.18 -28.77
N GLN A 322 14.53 -3.52 -29.32
CA GLN A 322 13.64 -2.58 -28.61
C GLN A 322 12.21 -3.10 -28.51
N ARG A 323 12.03 -4.41 -28.65
CA ARG A 323 10.72 -5.07 -28.62
C ARG A 323 10.65 -5.99 -27.41
N PHE A 324 9.62 -5.76 -26.59
CA PHE A 324 9.40 -6.48 -25.35
C PHE A 324 7.96 -6.92 -25.20
N THR A 325 7.80 -8.14 -24.67
CA THR A 325 6.53 -8.61 -24.12
C THR A 325 6.51 -8.27 -22.63
N VAL A 326 5.61 -7.36 -22.25
CA VAL A 326 5.36 -7.03 -20.84
C VAL A 326 4.19 -7.89 -20.34
N ASN A 327 4.46 -8.79 -19.41
CA ASN A 327 3.52 -9.80 -18.93
C ASN A 327 2.80 -9.37 -17.65
N PRO A 328 1.56 -9.84 -17.38
CA PRO A 328 0.83 -9.54 -16.15
C PRO A 328 1.55 -9.91 -14.85
N ASN A 329 2.50 -10.86 -14.89
CA ASN A 329 3.28 -11.30 -13.74
C ASN A 329 4.48 -10.38 -13.39
N GLY A 330 4.65 -9.27 -14.11
CA GLY A 330 5.74 -8.30 -13.91
C GLY A 330 6.97 -8.55 -14.78
N THR A 331 7.04 -9.65 -15.52
CA THR A 331 8.21 -9.90 -16.38
C THR A 331 8.17 -9.02 -17.64
N ILE A 332 9.33 -8.47 -18.00
CA ILE A 332 9.56 -7.79 -19.28
C ILE A 332 10.50 -8.70 -20.07
N VAL A 333 10.03 -9.27 -21.17
CA VAL A 333 10.74 -10.29 -21.94
C VAL A 333 11.15 -9.72 -23.29
N GLY A 334 12.44 -9.75 -23.62
CA GLY A 334 12.93 -9.35 -24.94
C GLY A 334 12.42 -10.31 -26.00
N THR A 335 11.74 -9.83 -27.04
CA THR A 335 11.08 -10.69 -28.02
C THR A 335 12.07 -11.48 -28.88
N ALA A 336 13.29 -10.97 -29.07
CA ALA A 336 14.34 -11.64 -29.83
C ALA A 336 15.01 -12.79 -29.06
N SER A 337 15.14 -12.65 -27.74
CA SER A 337 15.89 -13.60 -26.90
C SER A 337 15.01 -14.55 -26.10
N GLY A 338 13.76 -14.18 -25.83
CA GLY A 338 12.89 -14.89 -24.86
C GLY A 338 13.36 -14.73 -23.40
N LYS A 339 14.28 -13.80 -23.13
CA LYS A 339 14.89 -13.60 -21.81
C LYS A 339 14.33 -12.37 -21.09
N CYS A 340 14.45 -12.38 -19.77
CA CYS A 340 13.86 -11.39 -18.90
C CYS A 340 14.82 -10.22 -18.66
N VAL A 341 14.28 -9.00 -18.55
CA VAL A 341 14.97 -7.83 -18.00
C VAL A 341 15.13 -8.03 -16.50
N ASP A 342 16.37 -8.03 -16.02
CA ASP A 342 16.77 -8.58 -14.72
C ASP A 342 17.66 -7.58 -13.95
N ALA A 343 17.40 -7.40 -12.66
CA ALA A 343 18.29 -6.71 -11.73
C ALA A 343 19.46 -7.63 -11.37
N LYS A 344 20.66 -7.28 -11.87
CA LYS A 344 21.82 -8.18 -11.87
C LYS A 344 22.11 -8.76 -10.49
N SER A 345 22.21 -10.09 -10.45
CA SER A 345 22.53 -10.87 -9.25
C SER A 345 21.53 -10.65 -8.09
N SER A 346 20.28 -10.30 -8.40
CA SER A 346 19.27 -9.92 -7.40
C SER A 346 19.73 -8.77 -6.50
N GLY A 347 20.59 -7.89 -7.03
CA GLY A 347 21.08 -6.73 -6.30
C GLY A 347 19.94 -5.77 -5.95
N THR A 348 20.01 -5.22 -4.75
CA THR A 348 19.04 -4.25 -4.23
C THR A 348 19.56 -2.81 -4.08
N PRO A 349 20.87 -2.51 -3.95
CA PRO A 349 21.35 -1.13 -3.84
C PRO A 349 21.16 -0.28 -5.10
N ASN A 350 21.17 1.04 -4.93
CA ASN A 350 21.32 2.00 -6.03
C ASN A 350 22.56 1.66 -6.88
N GLY A 351 22.44 1.79 -8.20
CA GLY A 351 23.50 1.46 -9.15
C GLY A 351 23.57 -0.02 -9.53
N THR A 352 22.68 -0.88 -8.99
CA THR A 352 22.56 -2.26 -9.47
C THR A 352 22.17 -2.25 -10.95
N LEU A 353 23.05 -2.79 -11.79
CA LEU A 353 22.87 -2.76 -13.25
C LEU A 353 21.72 -3.67 -13.69
N ILE A 354 21.00 -3.24 -14.73
CA ILE A 354 19.99 -4.05 -15.40
C ILE A 354 20.59 -4.74 -16.63
N HIS A 355 20.30 -6.02 -16.78
CA HIS A 355 20.79 -6.86 -17.88
C HIS A 355 19.70 -7.82 -18.35
N LEU A 356 19.98 -8.53 -19.43
CA LEU A 356 19.15 -9.60 -19.94
C LEU A 356 19.59 -10.92 -19.28
N TRP A 357 18.64 -11.68 -18.73
CA TRP A 357 18.94 -12.95 -18.08
C TRP A 357 17.86 -13.99 -18.35
N THR A 358 18.25 -15.26 -18.39
CA THR A 358 17.34 -16.41 -18.46
C THR A 358 16.24 -16.27 -17.41
N CYS A 359 14.98 -16.32 -17.83
CA CYS A 359 13.86 -16.16 -16.93
C CYS A 359 13.87 -17.26 -15.85
N ASN A 360 13.89 -16.87 -14.59
CA ASN A 360 14.12 -17.74 -13.43
C ASN A 360 13.07 -17.55 -12.31
N ALA A 361 11.98 -16.84 -12.60
CA ALA A 361 10.84 -16.58 -11.71
C ALA A 361 11.14 -15.77 -10.42
N THR A 362 12.38 -15.31 -10.22
CA THR A 362 12.77 -14.51 -9.07
C THR A 362 12.14 -13.11 -9.11
N ALA A 363 12.13 -12.43 -7.96
CA ALA A 363 11.66 -11.04 -7.85
C ALA A 363 12.57 -10.04 -8.59
N ALA A 364 13.82 -10.39 -8.88
CA ALA A 364 14.77 -9.55 -9.63
C ALA A 364 14.34 -9.31 -11.09
N GLN A 365 13.44 -10.15 -11.63
CA GLN A 365 12.94 -10.09 -13.01
C GLN A 365 11.55 -9.48 -13.14
N ARG A 366 11.05 -8.89 -12.05
CA ARG A 366 9.70 -8.32 -12.00
C ARG A 366 9.78 -6.80 -11.94
N TRP A 367 8.86 -6.18 -12.66
CA TRP A 367 8.74 -4.73 -12.83
C TRP A 367 7.27 -4.33 -12.76
N PHE A 368 6.95 -3.39 -11.89
CA PHE A 368 5.57 -2.97 -11.61
C PHE A 368 5.42 -1.46 -11.73
N ALA A 369 4.37 -1.02 -12.40
CA ALA A 369 4.06 0.38 -12.56
C ALA A 369 3.72 1.03 -11.20
N ARG A 370 4.27 2.21 -10.91
CA ARG A 370 3.87 3.10 -9.81
C ARG A 370 3.25 4.37 -10.31
#